data_AF-A0A350ZYG8-F1
#
_entry.id   AF-A0A350ZYG8-F1
#
_cell.length_a   1.000
_cell.length_b   1.000
_cell.length_c   1.000
_cell.angle_alpha   90.00
_cell.angle_beta   90.00
_cell.angle_gamma   90.00
#
_symmetry.space_group_name_H-M   'P 1'
#
loop_
_entity.id
_entity.type
_entity.pdbx_description
1 polymer ?
#
loop_
_entity_poly.entity_id
_entity_poly.type
_entity_poly.pdbx_seq_one_letter_code
_entity_poly.pdbx_strand_id
1 'polypeptide(L)'
;MRHLAIDVGSFRFVARLEEAAAPKTCAAFLDLLPFSNQVIHSRWSGEAVWVPLGEFDTGLGFENHTSHPSRGDILLYPGGFSETEILFAYGSSCFASK
;
A
#
# COMPACT_ATOMS: atom_id res chain seq x y z
N MET A 1 7.16 -5.36 17.22
CA MET A 1 7.35 -5.05 15.79
C MET A 1 7.01 -6.30 15.00
N ARG A 2 5.81 -6.33 14.44
CA ARG A 2 5.37 -7.41 13.56
C ARG A 2 5.89 -7.18 12.14
N HIS A 3 6.25 -8.27 11.46
CA HIS A 3 6.70 -8.26 10.08
C HIS A 3 5.81 -9.15 9.22
N LEU A 4 5.71 -8.82 7.93
CA LEU A 4 5.00 -9.58 6.91
C LEU A 4 5.98 -10.04 5.83
N ALA A 5 5.81 -11.28 5.37
CA ALA A 5 6.45 -11.76 4.16
C ALA A 5 5.62 -11.31 2.96
N ILE A 6 6.28 -10.80 1.93
CA ILE A 6 5.64 -10.36 0.69
C ILE A 6 6.37 -11.04 -0.46
N ASP A 7 5.61 -11.77 -1.27
CA ASP A 7 6.11 -12.42 -2.47
C ASP A 7 5.53 -11.69 -3.69
N VAL A 8 6.39 -11.20 -4.60
CA VAL A 8 6.02 -10.51 -5.84
C VAL A 8 6.76 -11.15 -7.00
N GLY A 9 6.09 -11.98 -7.78
CA GLY A 9 6.74 -12.76 -8.83
C GLY A 9 7.84 -13.65 -8.24
N SER A 10 9.09 -13.48 -8.70
CA SER A 10 10.27 -14.18 -8.17
C SER A 10 10.96 -13.48 -7.01
N PHE A 11 10.46 -12.33 -6.58
CA PHE A 11 11.06 -11.53 -5.50
C PHE A 11 10.36 -11.81 -4.18
N ARG A 12 11.14 -11.85 -3.09
CA ARG A 12 10.65 -11.99 -1.72
C ARG A 12 11.17 -10.84 -0.87
N PHE A 13 10.26 -10.23 -0.12
CA PHE A 13 10.53 -9.10 0.77
C PHE A 13 10.01 -9.39 2.17
N VAL A 14 10.54 -8.63 3.12
CA VAL A 14 10.02 -8.57 4.49
C VAL A 14 9.68 -7.12 4.78
N ALA A 15 8.42 -6.84 5.09
CA ALA A 15 7.95 -5.51 5.46
C ALA A 15 7.66 -5.44 6.96
N ARG A 16 7.99 -4.32 7.59
CA ARG A 16 7.63 -4.03 8.98
C ARG A 16 6.31 -3.30 9.01
N LEU A 17 5.40 -3.70 9.90
CA LEU A 17 4.18 -2.94 10.14
C LEU A 17 4.46 -1.69 10.98
N GLU A 18 3.82 -0.58 10.60
CA GLU A 18 3.87 0.70 11.30
C GLU A 18 2.83 0.76 12.44
N GLU A 19 2.82 -0.24 13.32
CA GLU A 19 1.76 -0.42 14.34
C GLU A 19 1.62 0.79 15.30
N ALA A 20 2.68 1.58 15.46
CA ALA A 20 2.65 2.79 16.28
C ALA A 20 2.12 4.03 15.53
N ALA A 21 2.42 4.15 14.24
CA ALA A 21 2.05 5.33 13.44
C ALA A 21 0.72 5.16 12.69
N ALA A 22 0.36 3.93 12.33
CA ALA A 22 -0.83 3.58 11.58
C ALA A 22 -1.53 2.31 12.12
N PRO A 23 -1.97 2.31 13.39
CA PRO A 23 -2.54 1.12 14.04
C PRO A 23 -3.80 0.59 13.34
N LYS A 24 -4.69 1.47 12.84
CA LYS A 24 -5.95 1.05 12.20
C LYS A 24 -5.70 0.46 10.82
N THR A 25 -4.81 1.10 10.05
CA THR A 25 -4.36 0.60 8.75
C THR A 25 -3.69 -0.75 8.89
N CYS A 26 -2.81 -0.92 9.88
CA CYS A 26 -2.16 -2.20 10.15
C CYS A 26 -3.19 -3.29 10.51
N ALA A 27 -4.17 -3.00 11.36
CA ALA A 27 -5.21 -3.96 11.71
C ALA A 27 -6.04 -4.39 10.49
N ALA A 28 -6.50 -3.45 9.67
CA ALA A 28 -7.24 -3.76 8.46
C ALA A 28 -6.41 -4.60 7.47
N PHE A 29 -5.14 -4.27 7.30
CA PHE A 29 -4.25 -5.05 6.41
C PHE A 29 -4.04 -6.47 6.93
N LEU A 30 -3.96 -6.66 8.25
CA LEU A 30 -3.82 -7.97 8.88
C LEU A 30 -5.08 -8.83 8.73
N ASP A 31 -6.26 -8.23 8.77
CA ASP A 31 -7.54 -8.92 8.57
C ASP A 31 -7.74 -9.38 7.12
N LEU A 32 -7.04 -8.75 6.17
CA LEU A 32 -7.02 -9.15 4.75
C LEU A 32 -6.09 -10.34 4.47
N LEU A 33 -5.27 -10.77 5.43
CA LEU A 33 -4.31 -11.86 5.19
C LEU A 33 -4.96 -13.25 5.24
N PRO A 34 -4.55 -14.19 4.35
CA PRO A 34 -3.56 -14.01 3.29
C PRO A 34 -4.13 -13.20 2.11
N PHE A 35 -3.40 -12.16 1.72
CA PHE A 35 -3.77 -11.30 0.61
C PHE A 35 -2.95 -11.68 -0.63
N SER A 36 -3.62 -11.91 -1.76
CA SER A 36 -2.98 -12.22 -3.04
C SER A 36 -3.74 -11.51 -4.15
N ASN A 37 -3.04 -10.69 -4.93
CA ASN A 37 -3.60 -9.96 -6.05
C ASN A 37 -2.52 -9.60 -7.08
N GLN A 38 -2.92 -9.05 -8.23
CA GLN A 38 -2.02 -8.64 -9.30
C GLN A 38 -1.52 -7.20 -9.08
N VAL A 39 -0.20 -7.01 -9.16
CA VAL A 39 0.42 -5.69 -9.20
C VAL A 39 0.48 -5.16 -10.64
N ILE A 40 0.29 -3.85 -10.79
CA ILE A 40 0.38 -3.12 -12.05
C ILE A 40 1.46 -2.03 -11.88
N HIS A 41 2.36 -1.88 -12.85
CA HIS A 41 3.35 -0.82 -12.76
C HIS A 41 2.72 0.56 -12.99
N SER A 42 2.99 1.49 -12.08
CA SER A 42 2.49 2.86 -12.15
C SER A 42 3.01 3.57 -13.40
N ARG A 43 2.11 4.24 -14.13
CA ARG A 43 2.45 5.00 -15.34
C ARG A 43 2.90 6.43 -15.06
N TRP A 44 2.41 7.02 -13.98
CA TRP A 44 2.55 8.46 -13.70
C TRP A 44 3.21 8.76 -12.36
N SER A 45 3.01 7.90 -11.36
CA SER A 45 3.52 8.12 -10.02
C SER A 45 5.03 7.91 -9.90
N GLY A 46 5.70 7.33 -10.90
CA GLY A 46 7.14 7.06 -10.86
C GLY A 46 7.45 5.61 -10.49
N GLU A 47 8.46 5.40 -9.66
CA GLU A 47 9.03 4.09 -9.34
C GLU A 47 8.19 3.33 -8.30
N ALA A 48 6.97 2.95 -8.70
CA ALA A 48 6.04 2.18 -7.88
C ALA A 48 5.21 1.18 -8.70
N VAL A 49 4.72 0.15 -8.03
CA VAL A 49 3.61 -0.68 -8.51
C VAL A 49 2.40 -0.45 -7.62
N TRP A 50 1.21 -0.71 -8.13
CA TRP A 50 -0.03 -0.59 -7.37
C TRP A 50 -0.92 -1.82 -7.58
N VAL A 51 -1.79 -2.06 -6.61
CA VAL A 51 -2.81 -3.10 -6.63
C VAL A 51 -4.18 -2.42 -6.56
N PRO A 52 -5.00 -2.47 -7.63
CA PRO A 52 -6.37 -1.96 -7.58
C PRO A 52 -7.23 -2.81 -6.67
N LEU A 53 -7.95 -2.16 -5.76
CA LEU A 53 -8.99 -2.77 -4.93
C LEU A 53 -10.39 -2.26 -5.31
N GLY A 54 -10.50 -1.37 -6.30
CA GLY A 54 -11.79 -0.86 -6.79
C GLY A 54 -12.58 -0.14 -5.70
N GLU A 55 -13.85 -0.53 -5.54
CA GLU A 55 -14.77 0.03 -4.54
C GLU A 55 -14.67 -0.65 -3.16
N PHE A 56 -13.59 -1.39 -2.89
CA PHE A 56 -13.40 -2.03 -1.59
C PHE A 56 -13.36 -0.99 -0.47
N ASP A 57 -14.39 -1.01 0.39
CA ASP A 57 -14.47 -0.13 1.54
C ASP A 57 -13.68 -0.72 2.71
N THR A 58 -12.57 -0.06 3.04
CA THR A 58 -11.74 -0.43 4.19
C THR A 58 -12.34 0.05 5.52
N GLY A 59 -13.33 0.95 5.49
CA GLY A 59 -13.83 1.65 6.67
C GLY A 59 -12.82 2.63 7.29
N LEU A 60 -11.70 2.90 6.60
CA LEU A 60 -10.62 3.75 7.09
C LEU A 60 -10.67 5.15 6.47
N GLY A 61 -10.17 6.13 7.22
CA GLY A 61 -9.72 7.41 6.68
C GLY A 61 -8.20 7.43 6.49
N PHE A 62 -7.64 8.57 6.08
CA PHE A 62 -6.19 8.71 5.99
C PHE A 62 -5.51 8.59 7.36
N GLU A 63 -4.47 7.77 7.43
CA GLU A 63 -3.65 7.54 8.61
C GLU A 63 -2.19 7.41 8.20
N ASN A 64 -1.29 8.19 8.82
CA ASN A 64 0.13 8.27 8.45
C ASN A 64 0.38 8.43 6.93
N HIS A 65 -0.44 9.24 6.26
CA HIS A 65 -0.43 9.36 4.80
C HIS A 65 0.74 10.20 4.28
N THR A 66 1.18 9.90 3.06
CA THR A 66 2.17 10.68 2.32
C THR A 66 1.85 10.69 0.83
N SER A 67 2.11 11.81 0.16
CA SER A 67 2.10 11.92 -1.31
C SER A 67 3.48 11.68 -1.92
N HIS A 68 4.51 11.48 -1.10
CA HIS A 68 5.89 11.29 -1.55
C HIS A 68 6.51 10.03 -0.96
N PRO A 69 5.94 8.83 -1.25
CA PRO A 69 6.52 7.58 -0.79
C PRO A 69 7.89 7.34 -1.45
N SER A 70 8.75 6.64 -0.71
CA SER A 70 10.09 6.26 -1.12
C SER A 70 10.28 4.75 -1.08
N ARG A 71 11.51 4.31 -1.33
CA ARG A 71 11.91 2.92 -1.40
C ARG A 71 11.49 2.15 -0.15
N GLY A 72 10.65 1.14 -0.34
CA GLY A 72 10.19 0.25 0.74
C GLY A 72 8.87 0.68 1.39
N ASP A 73 8.35 1.86 1.04
CA ASP A 73 7.03 2.28 1.53
C ASP A 73 5.93 1.47 0.83
N ILE A 74 5.00 0.99 1.65
CA ILE A 74 3.76 0.32 1.21
C ILE A 74 2.60 1.07 1.85
N LEU A 75 1.72 1.60 1.01
CA LEU A 75 0.58 2.42 1.44
C LEU A 75 -0.72 1.70 1.11
N LEU A 76 -1.67 1.72 2.04
CA LEU A 76 -3.07 1.44 1.76
C LEU A 76 -3.79 2.79 1.60
N TYR A 77 -4.24 3.09 0.40
CA TYR A 77 -5.08 4.24 0.11
C TYR A 77 -6.55 3.80 0.23
N PRO A 78 -7.35 4.37 1.16
CA PRO A 78 -8.71 3.92 1.44
C PRO A 78 -9.75 4.35 0.38
N GLY A 79 -9.31 4.98 -0.72
CA GLY A 79 -10.19 5.52 -1.74
C GLY A 79 -10.68 6.95 -1.45
N GLY A 80 -11.74 7.36 -2.14
CA GLY A 80 -12.46 8.62 -1.94
C GLY A 80 -12.29 9.62 -3.08
N PHE A 81 -11.05 9.88 -3.51
CA PHE A 81 -10.77 10.66 -4.73
C PHE A 81 -10.56 9.75 -5.94
N SER A 82 -9.86 8.63 -5.72
CA SER A 82 -9.72 7.52 -6.66
C SER A 82 -10.16 6.21 -6.01
N GLU A 83 -10.05 5.11 -6.75
CA GLU A 83 -10.31 3.78 -6.21
C GLU A 83 -9.41 3.45 -5.01
N THR A 84 -9.86 2.53 -4.17
CA THR A 84 -9.05 1.97 -3.09
C THR A 84 -7.88 1.21 -3.71
N GLU A 85 -6.68 1.40 -3.19
CA GLU A 85 -5.48 0.74 -3.73
C GLU A 85 -4.39 0.50 -2.70
N ILE A 86 -3.51 -0.44 -3.00
CA ILE A 86 -2.24 -0.60 -2.31
C ILE A 86 -1.12 -0.12 -3.23
N LEU A 87 -0.33 0.84 -2.78
CA LEU A 87 0.85 1.32 -3.50
C LEU A 87 2.11 0.72 -2.88
N PHE A 88 3.01 0.18 -3.70
CA PHE A 88 4.31 -0.33 -3.28
C PHE A 88 5.42 0.41 -4.04
N ALA A 89 6.09 1.32 -3.35
CA ALA A 89 7.18 2.13 -3.90
C ALA A 89 8.54 1.42 -3.78
N TYR A 90 9.28 1.38 -4.89
CA TYR A 90 10.64 0.83 -4.95
C TYR A 90 11.68 1.89 -5.35
N GLY A 91 11.26 3.15 -5.49
CA GLY A 91 12.07 4.31 -5.84
C GLY A 91 11.36 5.61 -5.48
N SER A 92 11.73 6.69 -6.16
CA SER A 92 11.07 7.99 -6.00
C SER A 92 9.67 7.92 -6.63
N SER A 93 8.64 8.16 -5.82
CA SER A 93 7.25 8.17 -6.27
C SER A 93 6.50 9.40 -5.78
N CYS A 94 5.57 9.89 -6.59
CA CYS A 94 4.65 10.96 -6.25
C CYS A 94 3.22 10.45 -6.40
N PHE A 95 2.56 10.28 -5.27
CA PHE A 95 1.17 9.88 -5.16
C PHE A 95 0.28 11.11 -4.98
N ALA A 96 -0.03 11.74 -6.12
CA ALA A 96 -0.85 12.94 -6.22
C ALA A 96 -2.09 12.66 -7.08
N SER A 97 -2.89 11.67 -6.66
CA SER A 97 -4.24 11.46 -7.21
C SER A 97 -5.03 12.77 -7.05
N LYS A 98 -5.64 13.25 -8.13
CA LYS A 98 -6.41 14.50 -8.18
C LYS A 98 -7.90 14.23 -8.09
#